data_AF-A0A9Q3Q267-F1
#
_entry.id   AF-A0A9Q3Q267-F1
#
_cell.length_a   1.000
_cell.length_b   1.000
_cell.length_c   1.000
_cell.angle_alpha   90.00
_cell.angle_beta   90.00
_cell.angle_gamma   90.00
#
_symmetry.space_group_name_H-M   'P 1'
#
loop_
_entity.id
_entity.type
_entity.pdbx_description
1 polymer ?
#
loop_
_entity_poly.entity_id
_entity_poly.type
_entity_poly.pdbx_seq_one_letter_code
_entity_poly.pdbx_strand_id
1 'polypeptide(L)'
;MTVCIDNAQHPLIIDSGAHCSIVGKEYRDNDFPKWEKQLLPTKAKNFKSASRKMNSIGTIIKEIIIPHRKGNIRLNPEFIVLNNAHIQGFLLGTDYQRMKFSLDIYQISSQDPLEELLKEFREGQFSTTLRSKQKLSLLKMLRKNRPAFTIGENPLGKIKGHDIELYLDVERPYPPMLRRPPYPASLETRKEI
;
A
#
# COMPACT_ATOMS: atom_id res chain seq x y z
N MET A 1 -13.26 2.21 5.42
CA MET A 1 -13.36 2.75 6.81
C MET A 1 -13.79 4.20 6.74
N THR A 2 -14.25 4.82 7.83
CA THR A 2 -14.59 6.26 7.84
C THR A 2 -13.57 7.05 8.63
N VAL A 3 -13.33 8.28 8.20
CA VAL A 3 -12.42 9.24 8.84
C VAL A 3 -13.06 10.61 8.87
N CYS A 4 -12.60 11.47 9.78
CA CYS A 4 -13.06 12.85 9.85
C CYS A 4 -12.06 13.77 9.13
N ILE A 5 -12.54 14.56 8.18
CA ILE A 5 -11.77 15.56 7.42
C ILE A 5 -12.63 16.82 7.39
N ASP A 6 -12.05 17.99 7.71
CA ASP A 6 -12.78 19.28 7.77
C ASP A 6 -14.09 19.19 8.59
N ASN A 7 -14.08 18.43 9.70
CA ASN A 7 -15.21 18.14 10.59
C ASN A 7 -16.37 17.31 9.99
N ALA A 8 -16.19 16.72 8.81
CA ALA A 8 -17.16 15.83 8.17
C ALA A 8 -16.63 14.40 8.05
N GLN A 9 -17.52 13.41 8.04
CA GLN A 9 -17.14 12.01 7.87
C GLN A 9 -17.01 11.65 6.40
N HIS A 10 -15.86 11.10 6.02
CA HIS A 10 -15.60 10.64 4.66
C HIS A 10 -15.11 9.20 4.64
N PRO A 11 -15.47 8.42 3.61
CA PRO A 11 -14.86 7.13 3.31
C PRO A 11 -13.36 7.29 3.04
N LEU A 12 -12.59 6.42 3.70
CA LEU A 12 -11.17 6.20 3.46
C LEU A 12 -10.93 4.73 3.10
N ILE A 13 -10.18 4.53 2.02
CA ILE A 13 -9.68 3.25 1.53
C ILE A 13 -8.18 3.18 1.86
N ILE A 14 -7.75 2.04 2.40
CA ILE A 14 -6.35 1.73 2.63
C ILE A 14 -5.98 0.66 1.60
N ASP A 15 -5.24 1.04 0.56
CA ASP A 15 -4.92 0.16 -0.57
C ASP A 15 -3.41 -0.05 -0.72
N SER A 16 -2.92 -1.25 -0.44
CA SER A 16 -1.50 -1.61 -0.56
C SER A 16 -1.04 -1.75 -2.00
N GLY A 17 -1.97 -1.88 -2.96
CA GLY A 17 -1.67 -1.89 -4.39
C GLY A 17 -1.42 -0.48 -4.95
N ALA A 18 -1.82 0.56 -4.22
CA ALA A 18 -1.58 1.94 -4.61
C ALA A 18 -0.23 2.44 -4.09
N HIS A 19 0.61 2.94 -4.99
CA HIS A 19 1.90 3.52 -4.58
C HIS A 19 1.74 4.85 -3.84
N CYS A 20 0.72 5.63 -4.18
CA CYS A 20 0.50 6.98 -3.69
C CYS A 20 -0.92 7.18 -3.19
N SER A 21 -1.09 8.15 -2.30
CA SER A 21 -2.37 8.55 -1.77
C SER A 21 -3.08 9.50 -2.74
N ILE A 22 -4.34 9.18 -3.06
CA ILE A 22 -5.09 9.85 -4.13
C ILE A 22 -6.51 10.22 -3.70
N VAL A 23 -7.09 11.18 -4.40
CA VAL A 23 -8.51 11.54 -4.30
C VAL A 23 -9.06 11.90 -5.69
N GLY A 24 -10.30 11.52 -5.97
CA GLY A 24 -10.98 11.85 -7.23
C GLY A 24 -11.45 13.30 -7.26
N LYS A 25 -11.33 13.96 -8.42
CA LYS A 25 -11.85 15.31 -8.64
C LYS A 25 -13.37 15.39 -8.42
N GLU A 26 -14.12 14.45 -9.01
CA GLU A 26 -15.59 14.42 -8.94
C GLU A 26 -16.09 14.39 -7.48
N TYR A 27 -15.43 13.58 -6.65
CA TYR A 27 -15.75 13.48 -5.22
C TYR A 27 -15.48 14.79 -4.47
N ARG A 28 -14.40 15.50 -4.85
CA ARG A 28 -14.02 16.79 -4.27
C ARG A 28 -14.97 17.92 -4.64
N ASP A 29 -15.43 17.96 -5.89
CA ASP A 29 -16.35 19.00 -6.37
C ASP A 29 -17.69 18.96 -5.61
N ASN A 30 -18.11 17.76 -5.19
CA ASN A 30 -19.33 17.56 -4.41
C ASN A 30 -19.17 17.90 -2.92
N ASP A 31 -18.09 17.43 -2.29
CA ASP A 31 -17.95 17.51 -0.82
C ASP A 31 -17.14 18.71 -0.32
N PHE A 32 -16.32 19.35 -1.17
CA PHE A 32 -15.36 20.38 -0.75
C PHE A 32 -15.35 21.59 -1.71
N PRO A 33 -16.33 22.50 -1.65
CA PRO A 33 -16.36 23.65 -2.54
C PRO A 33 -15.09 24.52 -2.41
N LYS A 34 -14.53 24.95 -3.56
CA LYS A 34 -13.31 25.80 -3.67
C LYS A 34 -11.99 25.13 -3.29
N TRP A 35 -11.90 23.80 -3.29
CA TRP A 35 -10.65 23.07 -3.05
C TRP A 35 -9.51 23.44 -4.02
N GLU A 36 -9.84 23.89 -5.23
CA GLU A 36 -8.86 24.30 -6.26
C GLU A 36 -7.90 25.40 -5.78
N LYS A 37 -8.32 26.25 -4.84
CA LYS A 37 -7.46 27.30 -4.27
C LYS A 37 -6.36 26.75 -3.36
N GLN A 38 -6.52 25.53 -2.87
CA GLN A 38 -5.57 24.83 -2.00
C GLN A 38 -4.64 23.90 -2.80
N LEU A 39 -4.75 23.93 -4.13
CA LEU A 39 -3.99 23.07 -5.02
C LEU A 39 -2.52 23.49 -5.06
N LEU A 40 -1.65 22.54 -4.75
CA LEU A 40 -0.21 22.66 -4.90
C LEU A 40 0.23 21.98 -6.21
N PRO A 41 1.30 22.45 -6.86
CA PRO A 41 1.82 21.82 -8.07
C PRO A 41 2.29 20.39 -7.80
N THR A 42 1.91 19.46 -8.68
CA THR A 42 2.31 18.04 -8.58
C THR A 42 3.79 17.87 -8.91
N LYS A 43 4.54 17.18 -8.05
CA LYS A 43 5.96 16.85 -8.29
C LYS A 43 6.16 15.69 -9.29
N ALA A 44 5.18 14.81 -9.44
CA ALA A 44 5.24 13.62 -10.28
C ALA A 44 4.33 13.73 -11.51
N LYS A 45 4.83 13.30 -12.68
CA LYS A 45 4.18 13.53 -13.98
C LYS A 45 3.41 12.34 -14.55
N ASN A 46 3.62 11.11 -14.06
CA ASN A 46 3.09 9.90 -14.70
C ASN A 46 2.45 8.94 -13.69
N PHE A 47 1.13 8.99 -13.58
CA PHE A 47 0.35 8.03 -12.78
C PHE A 47 -0.33 7.01 -13.71
N LYS A 48 -0.34 5.74 -13.31
CA LYS A 48 -0.98 4.65 -14.05
C LYS A 48 -1.82 3.81 -13.10
N SER A 49 -3.02 3.44 -13.54
CA SER A 49 -3.80 2.37 -12.94
C SER A 49 -3.59 1.08 -13.74
N ALA A 50 -4.20 -0.02 -13.28
CA ALA A 50 -4.16 -1.30 -13.99
C ALA A 50 -4.73 -1.23 -15.42
N SER A 51 -5.61 -0.27 -15.69
CA SER A 51 -6.35 -0.18 -16.95
C SER A 51 -6.05 1.08 -17.76
N ARG A 52 -5.60 2.18 -17.15
CA ARG A 52 -5.47 3.48 -17.84
C ARG A 52 -4.36 4.35 -17.26
N LYS A 53 -3.90 5.33 -18.05
CA LYS A 53 -3.12 6.47 -17.53
C LYS A 53 -4.03 7.38 -16.72
N MET A 54 -3.51 7.90 -15.61
CA MET A 54 -4.23 8.76 -14.69
C MET A 54 -3.74 10.20 -14.86
N ASN A 55 -4.68 11.15 -14.93
CA ASN A 55 -4.41 12.56 -15.16
C ASN A 55 -4.40 13.30 -13.81
N SER A 56 -3.20 13.63 -13.31
CA SER A 56 -3.05 14.42 -12.08
C SER A 56 -3.24 15.91 -12.32
N ILE A 57 -4.02 16.54 -11.46
CA ILE A 57 -4.30 17.99 -11.52
C ILE A 57 -3.34 18.75 -10.59
N GLY A 58 -3.12 18.21 -9.39
CA GLY A 58 -2.33 18.84 -8.34
C GLY A 58 -2.24 17.96 -7.11
N THR A 59 -1.56 18.45 -6.08
CA THR A 59 -1.51 17.83 -4.76
C THR A 59 -2.23 18.73 -3.75
N ILE A 60 -2.89 18.12 -2.77
CA ILE A 60 -3.50 18.83 -1.64
C ILE A 60 -3.08 18.16 -0.34
N ILE A 61 -2.90 18.95 0.72
CA ILE A 61 -2.64 18.43 2.06
C ILE A 61 -3.93 18.51 2.85
N LYS A 62 -4.34 17.42 3.50
CA LYS A 62 -5.50 17.43 4.39
C LYS A 62 -5.25 16.71 5.70
N GLU A 63 -5.76 17.31 6.77
CA GLU A 63 -5.83 16.63 8.06
C GLU A 63 -6.91 15.54 7.99
N ILE A 64 -6.53 14.33 8.35
CA ILE A 64 -7.40 13.19 8.54
C ILE A 64 -7.34 12.80 10.00
N ILE A 65 -8.51 12.75 10.62
CA ILE A 65 -8.69 12.28 11.98
C ILE A 65 -9.31 10.88 11.91
N ILE A 66 -8.52 9.87 12.25
CA ILE A 66 -8.97 8.48 12.37
C ILE A 66 -9.42 8.26 13.82
N PRO A 67 -10.71 8.04 14.07
CA PRO A 67 -11.20 7.75 15.41
C PRO A 67 -10.64 6.40 15.87
N HIS A 68 -10.03 6.37 17.06
CA HIS A 68 -9.48 5.15 17.63
C HIS A 68 -9.76 5.09 19.14
N ARG A 69 -9.96 3.87 19.66
CA ARG A 69 -10.46 3.63 21.03
C ARG A 69 -9.56 4.19 22.14
N LYS A 70 -8.27 4.43 21.85
CA LYS A 70 -7.28 4.96 22.80
C LYS A 70 -6.93 6.44 22.58
N GLY A 71 -7.69 7.12 21.74
CA GLY A 71 -7.39 8.47 21.28
C GLY A 71 -7.35 8.54 19.76
N ASN A 72 -7.71 9.70 19.22
CA ASN A 72 -7.79 9.93 17.78
C ASN A 72 -6.38 10.04 17.18
N ILE A 73 -6.19 9.40 16.04
CA ILE A 73 -4.95 9.52 15.26
C ILE A 73 -5.16 10.63 14.24
N ARG A 74 -4.27 11.62 14.22
CA ARG A 74 -4.31 12.74 13.26
C ARG A 74 -3.15 12.61 12.29
N LEU A 75 -3.43 12.69 10.99
CA LEU A 75 -2.45 12.61 9.91
C LEU A 75 -2.67 13.78 8.97
N ASN A 76 -1.60 14.33 8.38
CA ASN A 76 -1.69 15.37 7.35
C ASN A 76 -1.15 14.86 6.01
N PRO A 77 -1.83 13.88 5.36
CA PRO A 77 -1.36 13.32 4.11
C PRO A 77 -1.46 14.29 2.92
N GLU A 78 -0.48 14.16 2.03
CA GLU A 78 -0.50 14.68 0.67
C GLU A 78 -1.32 13.74 -0.21
N PHE A 79 -2.40 14.27 -0.78
CA PHE A 79 -3.23 13.58 -1.75
C PHE A 79 -3.02 14.15 -3.14
N ILE A 80 -2.74 13.26 -4.09
CA ILE A 80 -2.78 13.64 -5.50
C ILE A 80 -4.23 13.65 -5.97
N VAL A 81 -4.66 14.77 -6.53
CA VAL A 81 -5.99 14.92 -7.11
C VAL A 81 -5.96 14.41 -8.55
N LEU A 82 -6.78 13.41 -8.84
CA LEU A 82 -6.86 12.79 -10.16
C LEU A 82 -8.19 13.15 -10.85
N ASN A 83 -8.09 13.63 -12.09
CA ASN A 83 -9.26 14.06 -12.87
C ASN A 83 -10.14 12.88 -13.29
N ASN A 84 -9.52 11.75 -13.65
CA ASN A 84 -10.20 10.57 -14.21
C ASN A 84 -10.23 9.39 -13.23
N ALA A 85 -10.19 9.67 -11.92
CA ALA A 85 -10.34 8.66 -10.87
C ALA A 85 -11.78 8.62 -10.37
N HIS A 86 -12.47 7.50 -10.61
CA HIS A 86 -13.80 7.24 -10.07
C HIS A 86 -13.68 6.56 -8.70
N ILE A 87 -13.34 7.34 -7.67
CA ILE A 87 -13.22 6.88 -6.29
C ILE A 87 -14.14 7.75 -5.43
N GLN A 88 -15.04 7.11 -4.69
CA GLN A 88 -15.93 7.76 -3.73
C GLN A 88 -15.27 7.82 -2.36
N GLY A 89 -14.30 8.72 -2.21
CA GLY A 89 -13.55 8.87 -0.97
C GLY A 89 -12.08 9.16 -1.16
N PHE A 90 -11.35 9.05 -0.07
CA PHE A 90 -9.90 9.17 -0.02
C PHE A 90 -9.25 7.80 -0.11
N LEU A 91 -8.11 7.70 -0.78
CA LEU A 91 -7.32 6.48 -0.84
C LEU A 91 -5.94 6.77 -0.26
N LEU A 92 -5.58 6.07 0.83
CA LEU A 92 -4.24 6.05 1.38
C LEU A 92 -3.43 4.90 0.80
N GLY A 93 -2.45 5.26 -0.01
CA GLY A 93 -1.51 4.34 -0.63
C GLY A 93 -0.36 3.95 0.30
N THR A 94 0.59 3.23 -0.26
CA THR A 94 1.77 2.71 0.45
C THR A 94 2.73 3.81 0.92
N ASP A 95 2.69 4.99 0.31
CA ASP A 95 3.36 6.20 0.77
C ASP A 95 3.04 6.54 2.24
N TYR A 96 1.76 6.42 2.63
CA TYR A 96 1.32 6.65 4.00
C TYR A 96 1.05 5.37 4.81
N GLN A 97 0.84 4.21 4.18
CA GLN A 97 0.76 2.94 4.93
C GLN A 97 2.09 2.52 5.55
N ARG A 98 3.22 2.81 4.89
CA ARG A 98 4.55 2.64 5.50
C ARG A 98 4.73 3.55 6.71
N MET A 99 4.06 4.70 6.71
CA MET A 99 3.94 5.56 7.90
C MET A 99 3.10 4.93 9.02
N LYS A 100 2.21 3.96 8.76
CA LYS A 100 1.48 3.22 9.81
C LYS A 100 2.37 2.22 10.56
N PHE A 101 3.34 1.61 9.88
CA PHE A 101 4.45 0.88 10.52
C PHE A 101 5.30 1.82 11.38
N SER A 102 5.50 3.04 10.88
CA SER A 102 6.20 4.09 11.60
C SER A 102 5.37 4.60 12.80
N LEU A 103 4.05 4.73 12.72
CA LEU A 103 3.23 5.26 13.83
C LEU A 103 3.17 4.34 15.06
N ASP A 104 3.19 3.02 14.87
CA ASP A 104 3.29 2.04 15.96
C ASP A 104 4.67 2.08 16.67
N ILE A 105 5.72 2.59 16.02
CA ILE A 105 7.13 2.49 16.45
C ILE A 105 7.74 3.86 16.81
N TYR A 106 7.42 4.92 16.08
CA TYR A 106 7.88 6.30 16.29
C TYR A 106 7.34 6.89 17.60
N GLN A 107 6.19 6.42 18.10
CA GLN A 107 5.76 6.75 19.47
C GLN A 107 6.72 6.21 20.54
N ILE A 108 7.63 5.28 20.20
CA ILE A 108 8.51 4.60 21.17
C ILE A 108 10.00 4.97 21.01
N SER A 109 10.46 5.51 19.88
CA SER A 109 11.86 5.92 19.75
C SER A 109 12.04 7.18 18.93
N SER A 110 11.93 8.33 19.60
CA SER A 110 12.32 9.63 19.03
C SER A 110 13.85 9.80 18.89
N GLN A 111 14.67 8.75 19.09
CA GLN A 111 16.13 8.86 19.21
C GLN A 111 16.98 7.66 18.69
N ASP A 112 16.44 6.65 17.98
CA ASP A 112 17.19 5.40 17.72
C ASP A 112 17.24 5.01 16.22
N PRO A 113 18.33 4.41 15.67
CA PRO A 113 18.50 3.99 14.25
C PRO A 113 17.57 2.86 13.75
N LEU A 114 16.36 2.75 14.30
CA LEU A 114 15.35 1.76 13.87
C LEU A 114 14.78 2.04 12.48
N GLU A 115 14.87 3.29 11.99
CA GLU A 115 14.43 3.64 10.63
C GLU A 115 15.16 2.85 9.53
N GLU A 116 16.46 2.63 9.69
CA GLU A 116 17.27 1.92 8.70
C GLU A 116 16.89 0.44 8.64
N LEU A 117 16.68 -0.17 9.81
CA LEU A 117 16.18 -1.54 9.91
C LEU A 117 14.77 -1.66 9.31
N LEU A 118 13.88 -0.69 9.55
CA LEU A 118 12.55 -0.66 8.95
C LEU A 118 12.58 -0.52 7.42
N LYS A 119 13.59 0.16 6.87
CA LYS A 119 13.82 0.22 5.41
C LYS A 119 14.28 -1.13 4.84
N GLU A 120 14.95 -1.97 5.62
CA GLU A 120 15.33 -3.33 5.20
C GLU A 120 14.12 -4.28 5.20
N PHE A 121 13.21 -4.13 6.16
CA PHE A 121 11.94 -4.88 6.22
C PHE A 121 10.85 -4.33 5.28
N ARG A 122 11.20 -3.73 4.13
CA ARG A 122 10.24 -3.12 3.19
C ARG A 122 9.11 -4.06 2.73
N GLU A 123 9.40 -5.35 2.69
CA GLU A 123 8.49 -6.40 2.24
C GLU A 123 7.99 -7.28 3.40
N GLY A 124 8.53 -7.10 4.61
CA GLY A 124 8.18 -7.88 5.78
C GLY A 124 6.90 -7.39 6.45
N GLN A 125 5.94 -8.29 6.66
CA GLN A 125 4.75 -8.01 7.46
C GLN A 125 4.91 -8.59 8.87
N PHE A 126 4.63 -7.80 9.90
CA PHE A 126 4.47 -8.36 11.25
C PHE A 126 3.08 -8.97 11.40
N SER A 127 2.99 -10.03 12.20
CA SER A 127 1.70 -10.58 12.60
C SER A 127 0.80 -9.50 13.21
N THR A 128 -0.48 -9.52 12.82
CA THR A 128 -1.53 -8.64 13.36
C THR A 128 -1.82 -8.91 14.84
N THR A 129 -1.39 -10.04 15.38
CA THR A 129 -1.56 -10.42 16.79
C THR A 129 -0.55 -9.75 17.73
N LEU A 130 0.53 -9.17 17.20
CA LEU A 130 1.59 -8.56 18.01
C LEU A 130 1.22 -7.14 18.45
N ARG A 131 1.41 -6.84 19.74
CA ARG A 131 1.28 -5.49 20.30
C ARG A 131 2.51 -4.64 19.97
N SER A 132 2.38 -3.32 19.96
CA SER A 132 3.47 -2.39 19.58
C SER A 132 4.75 -2.57 20.40
N LYS A 133 4.65 -2.82 21.72
CA LYS A 133 5.81 -3.16 22.57
C LYS A 133 6.52 -4.45 22.16
N GLN A 134 5.76 -5.46 21.74
CA GLN A 134 6.33 -6.75 21.29
C GLN A 134 6.99 -6.59 19.93
N LYS A 135 6.38 -5.84 19.00
CA LYS A 135 7.00 -5.49 17.71
C LYS A 135 8.33 -4.77 17.90
N LEU A 136 8.39 -3.82 18.82
CA LEU A 136 9.64 -3.12 19.15
C LEU A 136 10.69 -4.07 19.73
N SER A 137 10.30 -4.94 20.67
CA SER A 137 11.21 -5.93 21.26
C SER A 137 11.77 -6.87 20.18
N LEU A 138 10.92 -7.30 19.25
CA LEU A 138 11.28 -8.13 18.11
C LEU A 138 12.27 -7.40 17.18
N LEU A 139 12.01 -6.15 16.83
CA LEU A 139 12.93 -5.34 16.02
C LEU A 139 14.28 -5.13 16.70
N LYS A 140 14.32 -4.89 18.01
CA LYS A 140 15.58 -4.79 18.78
C LYS A 140 16.37 -6.10 18.74
N MET A 141 15.67 -7.22 18.87
CA MET A 141 16.26 -8.55 18.84
C MET A 141 16.78 -8.90 17.44
N LEU A 142 16.03 -8.56 16.37
CA LEU A 142 16.46 -8.73 14.99
C LEU A 142 17.68 -7.84 14.65
N ARG A 143 17.73 -6.61 15.16
CA ARG A 143 18.91 -5.73 15.02
C ARG A 143 20.14 -6.33 15.71
N LYS A 144 19.98 -6.79 16.96
CA LYS A 144 21.06 -7.41 17.74
C LYS A 144 21.61 -8.66 17.03
N ASN A 145 20.72 -9.47 16.46
CA ASN A 145 21.06 -10.73 15.80
C ASN A 145 21.18 -10.60 14.29
N ARG A 146 21.28 -9.39 13.74
CA ARG A 146 21.35 -9.12 12.29
C ARG A 146 22.35 -10.02 11.55
N PRO A 147 23.58 -10.25 12.05
CA PRO A 147 24.56 -11.11 11.37
C PRO A 147 24.09 -12.57 11.16
N ALA A 148 23.16 -13.06 11.99
CA ALA A 148 22.61 -14.41 11.85
C ALA A 148 21.59 -14.54 10.71
N PHE A 149 21.07 -13.42 10.21
CA PHE A 149 20.02 -13.36 9.18
C PHE A 149 20.47 -12.67 7.89
N THR A 150 21.75 -12.30 7.80
CA THR A 150 22.37 -11.66 6.62
C THR A 150 23.56 -12.49 6.18
N ILE A 151 23.67 -12.77 4.87
CA ILE A 151 24.84 -13.44 4.29
C ILE A 151 25.59 -12.42 3.45
N GLY A 152 26.75 -11.95 3.93
CA GLY A 152 27.55 -10.94 3.25
C GLY A 152 26.82 -9.60 3.13
N GLU A 153 26.73 -9.06 1.91
CA GLU A 153 26.01 -7.80 1.63
C GLU A 153 24.49 -7.98 1.42
N ASN A 154 23.95 -9.19 1.55
CA ASN A 154 22.52 -9.41 1.31
C ASN A 154 21.68 -8.91 2.49
N PRO A 155 20.59 -8.15 2.23
CA PRO A 155 19.73 -7.65 3.28
C PRO A 155 18.98 -8.78 3.98
N LEU A 156 18.53 -8.47 5.19
CA LEU A 156 17.82 -9.39 6.06
C LEU A 156 16.59 -9.97 5.35
N GLY A 157 16.49 -11.31 5.27
CA GLY A 157 15.40 -12.02 4.59
C GLY A 157 15.72 -12.53 3.17
N LYS A 158 16.87 -12.19 2.58
CA LYS A 158 17.38 -12.83 1.36
C LYS A 158 18.37 -13.94 1.69
N ILE A 159 17.86 -15.06 2.20
CA ILE A 159 18.67 -16.26 2.41
C ILE A 159 18.80 -16.99 1.07
N LYS A 160 19.98 -16.88 0.42
CA LYS A 160 20.27 -17.68 -0.79
C LYS A 160 20.15 -19.18 -0.45
N GLY A 161 19.37 -19.92 -1.24
CA GLY A 161 19.23 -21.37 -1.13
C GLY A 161 18.08 -21.86 -0.25
N HIS A 162 17.16 -20.98 0.17
CA HIS A 162 15.88 -21.36 0.80
C HIS A 162 14.66 -21.13 -0.09
N ASP A 163 14.85 -20.58 -1.29
CA ASP A 163 13.82 -20.55 -2.32
C ASP A 163 13.59 -21.98 -2.80
N ILE A 164 12.42 -22.53 -2.49
CA ILE A 164 11.98 -23.80 -3.05
C ILE A 164 11.54 -23.51 -4.48
N GLU A 165 12.43 -23.73 -5.44
CA GLU A 165 12.04 -23.79 -6.85
C GLU A 165 11.25 -25.08 -7.08
N LEU A 166 9.93 -24.99 -6.99
CA LEU A 166 9.03 -26.09 -7.37
C LEU A 166 8.96 -26.16 -8.89
N TYR A 167 9.79 -27.02 -9.48
CA TYR A 167 9.62 -27.43 -10.87
C TYR A 167 8.53 -28.50 -10.94
N LEU A 168 7.46 -28.20 -11.68
CA LEU A 168 6.51 -29.22 -12.14
C LEU A 168 7.20 -29.97 -13.29
N ASP A 169 7.78 -31.13 -12.99
CA ASP A 169 8.37 -32.07 -13.96
C ASP A 169 7.29 -32.76 -14.81
N VAL A 170 6.47 -31.97 -15.49
CA VAL A 170 5.58 -32.45 -16.54
C VAL A 170 6.16 -31.97 -17.86
N GLU A 171 7.08 -32.77 -18.40
CA GLU A 171 7.41 -32.67 -19.82
C GLU A 171 6.14 -32.85 -20.64
N ARG A 172 6.03 -32.06 -21.71
CA ARG A 172 4.89 -32.18 -22.61
C ARG A 172 4.93 -33.55 -23.31
N PRO A 173 3.77 -34.19 -23.55
CA PRO A 173 2.43 -33.66 -23.28
C PRO A 173 1.92 -34.02 -21.88
N TYR A 174 1.16 -33.11 -21.27
CA TYR A 174 0.54 -33.35 -19.96
C TYR A 174 -0.26 -34.66 -19.93
N PRO A 175 -0.21 -35.40 -18.80
CA PRO A 175 -1.03 -36.57 -18.56
C PRO A 175 -2.51 -36.28 -18.89
N PRO A 176 -3.22 -37.18 -19.59
CA PRO A 176 -4.60 -36.96 -20.01
C PRO A 176 -5.53 -36.53 -18.87
N MET A 177 -5.28 -37.01 -17.65
CA MET A 177 -6.05 -36.67 -16.44
C MET A 177 -5.88 -35.22 -15.95
N LEU A 178 -4.80 -34.54 -16.34
CA LEU A 178 -4.52 -33.13 -16.02
C LEU A 178 -4.88 -32.18 -17.18
N ARG A 179 -5.29 -32.72 -18.33
CA ARG A 179 -5.77 -31.91 -19.44
C ARG A 179 -7.13 -31.35 -19.06
N ARG A 180 -7.19 -30.04 -18.83
CA ARG A 180 -8.46 -29.34 -18.77
C ARG A 180 -9.16 -29.51 -20.12
N PRO A 181 -10.49 -29.76 -20.15
CA PRO A 181 -11.22 -29.72 -21.41
C PRO A 181 -10.97 -28.36 -22.08
N PRO A 182 -10.95 -28.30 -23.42
CA PRO A 182 -10.81 -27.04 -24.12
C PRO A 182 -11.84 -26.05 -23.56
N TYR A 183 -11.36 -24.87 -23.17
CA TYR A 183 -12.24 -23.82 -22.66
C TYR A 183 -13.35 -23.60 -23.69
N PRO A 184 -14.62 -23.54 -23.28
CA PRO A 184 -15.69 -23.25 -24.23
C PRO A 184 -15.34 -21.93 -24.93
N ALA A 185 -15.39 -21.94 -26.27
CA ALA A 185 -15.12 -20.77 -27.09
C ALA A 185 -15.91 -19.57 -26.55
N SER A 186 -15.27 -18.40 -26.50
CA SER A 186 -15.90 -17.20 -25.94
C SER A 186 -17.19 -16.88 -26.70
N LEU A 187 -18.12 -16.19 -26.04
CA LEU A 187 -19.39 -15.78 -26.65
C LEU A 187 -19.19 -14.96 -27.94
N GLU A 188 -18.04 -14.30 -28.10
CA GLU A 188 -17.68 -13.59 -29.34
C GLU A 188 -17.47 -14.55 -30.52
N THR A 189 -16.83 -15.70 -30.31
CA THR A 189 -16.59 -16.68 -31.37
C THR A 189 -17.88 -17.35 -31.87
N ARG A 190 -18.94 -17.36 -31.06
CA ARG A 190 -20.27 -17.89 -31.45
C ARG A 190 -21.07 -16.95 -32.37
N LYS A 191 -20.67 -15.69 -32.52
CA LYS A 191 -21.40 -14.72 -33.37
C LYS A 191 -20.97 -14.75 -34.84
N GLU A 192 -19.91 -15.48 -35.18
CA GLU A 192 -19.37 -15.56 -36.54
C GLU A 192 -19.66 -16.90 -37.25
N ILE A 193 -20.63 -17.68 -36.75
CA ILE A 193 -21.14 -18.89 -37.43
C ILE A 193 -22.62 -18.74 -37.71
#